data_AF-A0A945GAW2-F1
#
_entry.id   AF-A0A945GAW2-F1
#
_cell.length_a   1.000
_cell.length_b   1.000
_cell.length_c   1.000
_cell.angle_alpha   90.00
_cell.angle_beta   90.00
_cell.angle_gamma   90.00
#
_symmetry.space_group_name_H-M   'P 1'
#
loop_
_entity.id
_entity.type
_entity.pdbx_description
1 polymer ?
#
loop_
_entity_poly.entity_id
_entity_poly.type
_entity_poly.pdbx_seq_one_letter_code
_entity_poly.pdbx_strand_id
1 'polypeptide(L)'
;MFLRKVATVVALTTLASSAWAGCGISEGRVSIVGNEFPAIQTIGAGAMECAGDGVTVETNLTADHQKINLPGMTGNPAEFTSAIVANSSIVALMNNDVIRP
;
A
#
# COMPACT_ATOMS: atom_id res chain seq x y z
N MET A 1 8.62 -43.79 -21.91
CA MET A 1 8.22 -43.56 -20.49
C MET A 1 8.95 -42.38 -19.86
N PHE A 2 10.26 -42.19 -20.12
CA PHE A 2 11.07 -41.09 -19.57
C PHE A 2 10.55 -39.69 -19.99
N LEU A 3 10.20 -39.51 -21.26
CA LEU A 3 9.70 -38.23 -21.78
C LEU A 3 8.35 -37.78 -21.16
N ARG A 4 7.49 -38.74 -20.81
CA ARG A 4 6.24 -38.48 -20.07
C ARG A 4 6.53 -37.99 -18.64
N LYS A 5 7.51 -38.59 -17.96
CA LYS A 5 7.92 -38.18 -16.61
C LYS A 5 8.51 -36.76 -16.59
N VAL A 6 9.32 -36.42 -17.61
CA VAL A 6 9.88 -35.07 -17.77
C VAL A 6 8.76 -34.04 -18.00
N ALA A 7 7.78 -34.34 -18.87
CA ALA A 7 6.66 -33.45 -19.13
C ALA A 7 5.81 -33.17 -17.87
N THR A 8 5.56 -34.18 -17.02
CA THR A 8 4.81 -34.00 -15.78
C THR A 8 5.57 -33.18 -14.74
N VAL A 9 6.89 -33.33 -14.65
CA VAL A 9 7.74 -32.53 -13.74
C VAL A 9 7.79 -31.07 -14.18
N VAL A 10 7.96 -30.81 -15.48
CA VAL A 10 7.96 -29.45 -16.03
C VAL A 10 6.62 -28.74 -15.79
N ALA A 11 5.49 -29.43 -15.99
CA ALA A 11 4.16 -28.87 -15.74
C ALA A 11 3.91 -28.53 -14.26
N LEU A 12 4.50 -29.29 -13.32
CA LEU A 12 4.36 -29.02 -11.89
C LEU A 12 5.23 -27.84 -11.44
N THR A 13 6.40 -27.64 -12.06
CA THR A 13 7.29 -26.50 -11.75
C THR A 13 6.74 -25.15 -12.23
N THR A 14 5.95 -25.13 -13.30
CA THR A 14 5.35 -23.87 -13.81
C THR A 14 4.12 -23.42 -13.03
N LEU A 15 3.48 -24.32 -12.26
CA LEU A 15 2.35 -24.00 -11.39
C LEU A 15 2.79 -23.46 -10.02
N ALA A 16 4.05 -23.65 -9.64
CA ALA A 16 4.61 -23.17 -8.37
C ALA A 16 5.05 -21.70 -8.42
N SER A 17 5.01 -21.05 -9.59
CA SER A 17 5.61 -19.72 -9.80
C SER A 17 4.66 -18.54 -9.66
N SER A 18 3.36 -18.75 -9.45
CA SER A 18 2.36 -17.67 -9.47
C SER A 18 1.60 -17.49 -8.16
N ALA A 19 2.04 -18.13 -7.08
CA ALA A 19 1.30 -18.13 -5.82
C ALA A 19 2.14 -17.49 -4.70
N TRP A 20 1.72 -16.26 -4.33
CA TRP A 20 1.89 -15.60 -3.02
C TRP A 20 2.95 -14.48 -2.90
N ALA A 21 3.11 -13.64 -3.93
CA ALA A 21 3.80 -12.35 -3.80
C ALA A 21 2.86 -11.16 -3.52
N GLY A 22 1.55 -11.39 -3.41
CA GLY A 22 0.59 -10.33 -3.08
C GLY A 22 0.50 -10.08 -1.57
N CYS A 23 0.35 -8.83 -1.16
CA CYS A 23 0.24 -8.43 0.26
C CYS A 23 -1.08 -8.85 0.95
N GLY A 24 -1.74 -9.91 0.46
CA GLY A 24 -3.00 -10.43 1.01
C GLY A 24 -4.24 -9.58 0.70
N ILE A 25 -4.14 -8.61 -0.21
CA ILE A 25 -5.24 -7.73 -0.62
C ILE A 25 -5.70 -8.12 -2.02
N SER A 26 -7.00 -8.31 -2.21
CA SER A 26 -7.59 -8.76 -3.49
C SER A 26 -8.02 -7.62 -4.40
N GLU A 27 -8.45 -6.48 -3.83
CA GLU A 27 -8.86 -5.28 -4.58
C GLU A 27 -8.82 -4.06 -3.63
N GLY A 28 -8.56 -2.89 -4.18
CA GLY A 28 -8.75 -1.62 -3.47
C GLY A 28 -7.72 -0.56 -3.81
N ARG A 29 -7.73 0.51 -3.03
CA ARG A 29 -6.78 1.62 -3.15
C ARG A 29 -6.10 1.87 -1.82
N VAL A 30 -4.80 2.02 -1.87
CA VAL A 30 -3.95 2.48 -0.77
C VAL A 30 -3.29 3.78 -1.22
N SER A 31 -3.62 4.88 -0.58
CA SER A 31 -2.97 6.18 -0.80
C SER A 31 -2.39 6.68 0.51
N ILE A 32 -1.06 6.72 0.59
CA ILE A 32 -0.30 7.03 1.81
C ILE A 32 0.21 8.46 1.74
N VAL A 33 -0.20 9.31 2.68
CA VAL A 33 0.40 10.62 2.88
C VAL A 33 1.40 10.59 4.04
N GLY A 34 2.51 11.34 3.92
CA GLY A 34 3.51 11.37 4.98
C GLY A 34 4.63 12.35 4.70
N ASN A 35 5.58 12.44 5.65
CA ASN A 35 6.78 13.23 5.42
C ASN A 35 7.72 12.53 4.41
N GLU A 36 8.54 13.31 3.73
CA GLU A 36 9.53 12.86 2.74
C GLU A 36 10.83 12.30 3.34
N PHE A 37 10.89 12.03 4.64
CA PHE A 37 12.08 11.43 5.24
C PHE A 37 12.44 10.09 4.58
N PRO A 38 13.74 9.77 4.40
CA PRO A 38 14.17 8.54 3.74
C PRO A 38 13.55 7.26 4.32
N ALA A 39 13.36 7.22 5.65
CA ALA A 39 12.71 6.09 6.30
C ALA A 39 11.25 5.89 5.83
N ILE A 40 10.50 6.97 5.62
CA ILE A 40 9.11 6.92 5.16
C ILE A 40 9.05 6.60 3.67
N GLN A 41 10.02 7.08 2.88
CA GLN A 41 10.16 6.66 1.47
C GLN A 41 10.36 5.15 1.36
N THR A 42 11.18 4.54 2.23
CA THR A 42 11.35 3.08 2.27
C THR A 42 10.05 2.35 2.61
N ILE A 43 9.26 2.88 3.55
CA ILE A 43 7.92 2.33 3.86
C ILE A 43 7.02 2.43 2.62
N GLY A 44 7.01 3.58 1.95
CA GLY A 44 6.25 3.80 0.72
C GLY A 44 6.66 2.84 -0.41
N ALA A 45 7.96 2.64 -0.60
CA ALA A 45 8.49 1.68 -1.58
C ALA A 45 8.04 0.25 -1.29
N GLY A 46 8.14 -0.19 -0.03
CA GLY A 46 7.65 -1.51 0.37
C GLY A 46 6.13 -1.65 0.20
N ALA A 47 5.36 -0.59 0.46
CA ALA A 47 3.92 -0.61 0.21
C ALA A 47 3.60 -0.69 -1.30
N MET A 48 4.37 -0.02 -2.16
CA MET A 48 4.18 -0.07 -3.61
C MET A 48 4.41 -1.48 -4.19
N GLU A 49 5.21 -2.34 -3.55
CA GLU A 49 5.33 -3.75 -3.94
C GLU A 49 4.01 -4.52 -3.78
N CYS A 50 3.05 -4.00 -3.00
CA CYS A 50 1.71 -4.55 -2.87
C CYS A 50 0.76 -4.20 -4.03
N ALA A 51 1.18 -3.31 -4.94
CA ALA A 51 0.38 -3.00 -6.12
C ALA A 51 0.32 -4.22 -7.06
N GLY A 52 -0.87 -4.52 -7.58
CA GLY A 52 -1.11 -5.72 -8.39
C GLY A 52 -2.51 -5.72 -8.99
N ASP A 53 -2.95 -6.86 -9.52
CA ASP A 53 -4.25 -6.99 -10.18
C ASP A 53 -5.38 -6.59 -9.21
N GLY A 54 -5.99 -5.42 -9.45
CA GLY A 54 -7.08 -4.86 -8.65
C GLY A 54 -6.66 -3.97 -7.48
N VAL A 55 -5.37 -3.83 -7.18
CA VAL A 55 -4.87 -3.01 -6.06
C VAL A 55 -3.99 -1.88 -6.57
N THR A 56 -4.39 -0.64 -6.31
CA THR A 56 -3.56 0.55 -6.56
C THR A 56 -2.90 1.02 -5.28
N VAL A 57 -1.60 1.29 -5.33
CA VAL A 57 -0.84 1.85 -4.22
C VAL A 57 -0.12 3.11 -4.67
N GLU A 58 -0.37 4.21 -3.99
CA GLU A 58 0.25 5.52 -4.24
C GLU A 58 0.77 6.13 -2.94
N THR A 59 1.81 6.96 -3.08
CA THR A 59 2.40 7.68 -1.94
C THR A 59 2.56 9.15 -2.28
N ASN A 60 2.12 10.02 -1.38
CA ASN A 60 2.35 11.46 -1.46
C ASN A 60 3.20 11.89 -0.25
N LEU A 61 4.52 11.95 -0.48
CA LEU A 61 5.49 12.25 0.56
C LEU A 61 6.06 13.65 0.37
N THR A 62 5.86 14.52 1.36
CA THR A 62 6.28 15.92 1.29
C THR A 62 6.56 16.53 2.67
N ALA A 63 7.46 17.51 2.76
CA ALA A 63 7.73 18.30 3.94
C ALA A 63 6.45 18.90 4.51
N ASP A 64 5.57 19.34 3.61
CA ASP A 64 4.33 20.05 3.92
C ASP A 64 3.13 19.12 4.15
N HIS A 65 3.35 17.81 4.32
CA HIS A 65 2.27 16.81 4.44
C HIS A 65 1.21 17.16 5.50
N GLN A 66 1.61 17.79 6.61
CA GLN A 66 0.68 18.24 7.65
C GLN A 66 -0.39 19.22 7.15
N LYS A 67 -0.08 20.04 6.13
CA LYS A 67 -1.02 21.00 5.54
C LYS A 67 -2.09 20.31 4.70
N ILE A 68 -1.79 19.12 4.17
CA ILE A 68 -2.67 18.39 3.24
C ILE A 68 -3.37 17.18 3.88
N ASN A 69 -2.90 16.68 5.04
CA ASN A 69 -3.48 15.53 5.72
C ASN A 69 -4.98 15.67 5.97
N LEU A 70 -5.39 16.76 6.64
CA LEU A 70 -6.79 16.99 6.96
C LEU A 70 -7.66 17.13 5.70
N PRO A 71 -7.39 18.08 4.78
CA PRO A 71 -8.24 18.25 3.60
C PRO A 71 -8.28 17.00 2.71
N GLY A 72 -7.16 16.29 2.58
CA GLY A 72 -7.11 15.03 1.82
C GLY A 72 -7.89 13.88 2.46
N MET A 73 -8.17 13.93 3.76
CA MET A 73 -8.94 12.89 4.46
C MET A 73 -10.43 13.24 4.66
N THR A 74 -10.84 14.50 4.45
CA THR A 74 -12.23 14.94 4.64
C THR A 74 -13.17 14.55 3.48
N GLY A 75 -12.63 14.27 2.29
CA GLY A 75 -13.44 13.91 1.11
C GLY A 75 -14.16 12.56 1.21
N ASN A 76 -15.16 12.33 0.34
CA ASN A 76 -15.80 11.01 0.15
C ASN A 76 -15.89 10.65 -1.34
N PRO A 77 -15.02 9.75 -1.85
CA PRO A 77 -13.96 9.05 -1.12
C PRO A 77 -12.81 9.99 -0.72
N ALA A 78 -12.16 9.71 0.41
CA ALA A 78 -10.98 10.47 0.85
C ALA A 78 -9.83 10.32 -0.15
N GLU A 79 -9.06 11.38 -0.38
CA GLU A 79 -7.85 11.34 -1.22
C GLU A 79 -6.79 10.43 -0.61
N PHE A 80 -6.54 10.55 0.70
CA PHE A 80 -5.62 9.69 1.43
C PHE A 80 -6.36 8.63 2.23
N THR A 81 -5.90 7.39 2.17
CA THR A 81 -6.47 6.27 2.93
C THR A 81 -5.66 5.95 4.18
N SER A 82 -4.42 6.43 4.26
CA SER A 82 -3.53 6.27 5.39
C SER A 82 -2.61 7.49 5.50
N ALA A 83 -2.24 7.86 6.73
CA ALA A 83 -1.23 8.89 6.97
C ALA A 83 -0.17 8.41 7.97
N ILE A 84 1.09 8.68 7.65
CA ILE A 84 2.20 8.57 8.59
C ILE A 84 2.41 9.95 9.20
N VAL A 85 2.02 10.10 10.46
CA VAL A 85 2.03 11.38 11.19
C VAL A 85 2.85 11.30 12.46
N ALA A 86 3.32 12.46 12.92
CA ALA A 86 3.88 12.57 14.26
C ALA A 86 2.76 12.58 15.32
N ASN A 87 3.03 12.04 16.51
CA ASN A 87 2.08 12.06 17.64
C ASN A 87 1.62 13.49 17.99
N SER A 88 2.45 14.51 17.75
CA SER A 88 2.08 15.91 17.98
C SER A 88 0.99 16.42 17.04
N SER A 89 0.86 15.83 15.84
CA SER A 89 -0.10 16.25 14.81
C SER A 89 -1.37 15.39 14.75
N ILE A 90 -1.42 14.25 15.45
CA ILE A 90 -2.55 13.30 15.35
C ILE A 90 -3.85 13.86 15.92
N VAL A 91 -3.77 14.71 16.96
CA VAL A 91 -4.94 15.27 17.66
C VAL A 91 -5.85 16.05 16.71
N ALA A 92 -5.28 16.78 15.75
CA ALA A 92 -6.06 17.50 14.76
C ALA A 92 -6.90 16.56 13.89
N LEU A 93 -6.36 15.40 13.52
CA LEU A 93 -7.08 14.42 12.71
C LEU A 93 -8.16 13.70 13.52
N MET A 94 -7.88 13.37 14.79
CA MET A 94 -8.86 12.79 15.71
C MET A 94 -10.05 13.73 15.95
N ASN A 95 -9.78 15.00 16.20
CA ASN A 95 -10.83 15.99 16.48
C ASN A 95 -11.74 16.26 15.27
N ASN A 96 -11.25 16.04 14.05
CA ASN A 96 -12.03 16.17 12.82
C ASN A 96 -12.65 14.83 12.36
N ASP A 97 -12.50 13.76 13.14
CA ASP A 97 -13.06 12.44 12.87
C ASP A 97 -12.66 11.85 11.50
N VAL A 98 -11.46 12.22 11.02
CA VAL A 98 -10.95 11.77 9.70
C VAL A 98 -10.06 10.53 9.78
N ILE A 99 -9.77 10.03 10.98
CA ILE A 99 -9.01 8.80 11.22
C ILE A 99 -9.80 7.86 12.13
N ARG A 100 -9.61 6.54 11.95
CA ARG A 100 -10.28 5.52 12.75
C ARG A 100 -9.49 5.23 14.04
N PRO A 101 -10.17 4.88 15.15
CA PRO A 101 -9.52 4.45 16.40
C PRO A 101 -8.65 3.20 16.25
#